data_AF-A0A0J8RBF5-F1
#
_entry.id   AF-A0A0J8RBF5-F1
#
_cell.length_a   1.000
_cell.length_b   1.000
_cell.length_c   1.000
_cell.angle_alpha   90.00
_cell.angle_beta   90.00
_cell.angle_gamma   90.00
#
_symmetry.space_group_name_H-M   'P 1'
#
loop_
_entity.id
_entity.type
_entity.pdbx_description
1 polymer ?
#
loop_
_entity_poly.entity_id
_entity_poly.type
_entity_poly.pdbx_seq_one_letter_code
_entity_poly.pdbx_strand_id
1 'polypeptide(L)'
;MIYWYLIPAFQFLFAVFFVDTWQYFLHRAMHLNKWLYTTFHSRHHRLYVPYAFGALYNHPVEGFLLDTAGTGLAFLISRMSSRQAMWFFTCSTIKTIDDHCGYAFPFDPLQKVTSNNAAYHDIHHQSWGIKTNFSQPFFTFWDRLLNTRWNGDVTLRYERSRLAAQRMVEAEKAQEGTTKPGVKVPPKEEEESNSRSLLAKTVCKKTTSFSSQTEPYKGASHRINSSIRQK
;
A
#
# COMPACT_ATOMS: atom_id res chain seq x y z
N MET A 1 -24.40 15.63 34.25
CA MET A 1 -24.18 14.51 33.32
C MET A 1 -23.77 14.99 31.92
N ILE A 2 -24.49 15.93 31.29
CA ILE A 2 -24.17 16.43 29.94
C ILE A 2 -22.72 16.93 29.82
N TYR A 3 -22.24 17.81 30.70
CA TYR A 3 -20.86 18.31 30.66
C TYR A 3 -19.79 17.21 30.68
N TRP A 4 -19.99 16.16 31.49
CA TRP A 4 -19.00 15.11 31.73
C TRP A 4 -18.97 14.02 30.65
N TYR A 5 -20.00 13.91 29.81
CA TYR A 5 -20.07 12.91 28.75
C TYR A 5 -20.18 13.52 27.37
N LEU A 6 -21.02 14.55 27.19
CA LEU A 6 -21.29 15.15 25.89
C LEU A 6 -20.10 15.95 25.36
N ILE A 7 -19.47 16.77 26.20
CA ILE A 7 -18.28 17.54 25.78
C ILE A 7 -17.14 16.58 25.44
N PRO A 8 -16.76 15.60 26.30
CA PRO A 8 -15.75 14.62 25.95
C PRO A 8 -16.05 13.81 24.69
N ALA A 9 -17.31 13.39 24.50
CA ALA A 9 -17.73 12.67 23.30
C ALA A 9 -17.59 13.54 22.05
N PHE A 10 -18.03 14.80 22.10
CA PHE A 10 -17.88 15.73 20.98
C PHE A 10 -16.41 15.99 20.63
N GLN A 11 -15.55 16.19 21.64
CA GLN A 11 -14.12 16.34 21.43
C GLN A 11 -13.50 15.12 20.76
N PHE A 12 -13.93 13.92 21.17
CA PHE A 12 -13.44 12.66 20.59
C PHE A 12 -13.89 12.49 19.14
N LEU A 13 -15.18 12.72 18.86
CA LEU A 13 -15.71 12.65 17.50
C LEU A 13 -15.08 13.68 16.58
N PHE A 14 -14.85 14.90 17.08
CA PHE A 14 -14.13 15.94 16.36
C PHE A 14 -12.68 15.52 16.08
N ALA A 15 -11.96 14.95 17.06
CA ALA A 15 -10.59 14.48 16.87
C ALA A 15 -10.50 13.35 15.83
N VAL A 16 -11.45 12.40 15.86
CA VAL A 16 -11.57 11.34 14.84
C VAL A 16 -11.80 11.93 13.45
N PHE A 17 -12.77 12.84 13.31
CA PHE A 17 -13.04 13.51 12.04
C PHE A 17 -11.83 14.30 11.54
N PHE A 18 -11.12 14.99 12.44
CA PHE A 18 -9.92 15.74 12.10
C PHE A 18 -8.82 14.82 11.57
N VAL A 19 -8.55 13.69 12.24
CA VAL A 19 -7.53 12.74 11.80
C VAL A 19 -7.88 12.11 10.46
N ASP A 20 -9.13 11.67 10.28
CA ASP A 20 -9.59 11.14 8.97
C ASP A 20 -9.39 12.15 7.86
N THR A 21 -9.68 13.43 8.13
CA THR A 21 -9.47 14.52 7.17
C THR A 21 -7.98 14.72 6.88
N TRP A 22 -7.17 14.85 7.92
CA TRP A 22 -5.73 15.06 7.82
C TRP A 22 -5.05 13.95 7.02
N GLN A 23 -5.28 12.70 7.43
CA GLN A 23 -4.65 11.56 6.82
C GLN A 23 -5.16 11.34 5.39
N TYR A 24 -6.47 11.45 5.13
CA TYR A 24 -6.99 11.30 3.78
C TYR A 24 -6.31 12.27 2.78
N PHE A 25 -6.27 13.56 3.10
CA PHE A 25 -5.73 14.56 2.17
C PHE A 25 -4.22 14.42 2.01
N LEU A 26 -3.49 14.15 3.09
CA LEU A 26 -2.04 13.97 3.01
C LEU A 26 -1.67 12.67 2.27
N HIS A 27 -2.35 11.57 2.59
CA HIS A 27 -2.18 10.28 1.92
C HIS A 27 -2.47 10.40 0.42
N ARG A 28 -3.62 10.99 0.05
CA ARG A 28 -3.96 11.26 -1.35
C ARG A 28 -2.91 12.15 -2.02
N ALA A 29 -2.43 13.21 -1.37
CA ALA A 29 -1.39 14.06 -1.92
C ALA A 29 -0.10 13.28 -2.18
N MET A 30 0.28 12.37 -1.27
CA MET A 30 1.43 11.50 -1.44
C MET A 30 1.29 10.55 -2.62
N HIS A 31 0.09 10.11 -2.97
CA HIS A 31 -0.16 9.30 -4.17
C HIS A 31 -0.23 10.09 -5.47
N LEU A 32 -0.82 11.28 -5.45
CA LEU A 32 -1.03 12.08 -6.66
C LEU A 32 0.23 12.83 -7.09
N ASN A 33 1.09 13.20 -6.14
CA ASN A 33 2.36 13.85 -6.44
C ASN A 33 3.48 12.80 -6.57
N LYS A 34 4.07 12.71 -7.77
CA LYS A 34 5.15 11.75 -8.07
C LYS A 34 6.33 11.85 -7.10
N TRP A 35 6.75 13.07 -6.74
CA TRP A 35 7.89 13.27 -5.85
C TRP A 35 7.58 12.81 -4.43
N LEU A 36 6.39 13.13 -3.90
CA LEU A 36 5.96 12.67 -2.59
C LEU A 36 5.87 11.13 -2.55
N TYR A 37 5.28 10.53 -3.58
CA TYR A 37 5.16 9.08 -3.68
C TYR A 37 6.53 8.41 -3.66
N THR A 38 7.42 8.78 -4.59
CA THR A 38 8.71 8.08 -4.72
C THR A 38 9.61 8.29 -3.50
N THR A 39 9.55 9.47 -2.88
CA THR A 39 10.45 9.83 -1.77
C THR A 39 10.00 9.24 -0.44
N PHE A 40 8.69 9.32 -0.15
CA PHE A 40 8.16 8.96 1.16
C PHE A 40 7.36 7.67 1.10
N HIS A 41 6.27 7.68 0.33
CA HIS A 41 5.21 6.70 0.46
C HIS A 41 5.45 5.37 -0.28
N SER A 42 6.34 5.36 -1.27
CA SER A 42 6.68 4.16 -2.03
C SER A 42 7.29 3.05 -1.17
N ARG A 43 7.89 3.39 0.00
CA ARG A 43 8.41 2.41 0.95
C ARG A 43 7.30 1.60 1.60
N HIS A 44 6.24 2.29 2.02
CA HIS A 44 5.04 1.68 2.57
C HIS A 44 4.38 0.74 1.54
N HIS A 45 4.27 1.20 0.29
CA HIS A 45 3.74 0.42 -0.83
C HIS A 45 4.65 -0.71 -1.36
N ARG A 46 5.81 -0.96 -0.74
CA ARG A 46 6.56 -2.21 -1.00
C ARG A 46 5.83 -3.42 -0.43
N LEU A 47 4.95 -3.19 0.55
CA LEU A 47 4.12 -4.21 1.16
C LEU A 47 2.85 -4.38 0.33
N TYR A 48 2.91 -5.23 -0.70
CA TYR A 48 1.74 -5.58 -1.51
C TYR A 48 0.71 -6.45 -0.77
N VAL A 49 1.16 -7.14 0.27
CA VAL A 49 0.31 -7.88 1.21
C VAL A 49 0.56 -7.25 2.58
N PRO A 50 -0.29 -6.31 3.00
CA PRO A 50 -0.17 -5.68 4.31
C PRO A 50 -0.25 -6.71 5.43
N TYR A 51 0.51 -6.47 6.49
CA TYR A 51 0.45 -7.22 7.74
C TYR A 51 0.64 -6.26 8.91
N ALA A 52 0.22 -6.66 10.11
CA ALA A 52 0.13 -5.79 11.29
C ALA A 52 1.41 -4.99 11.59
N PHE A 53 2.57 -5.64 11.58
CA PHE A 53 3.86 -4.96 11.80
C PHE A 53 4.26 -4.02 10.66
N GLY A 54 3.74 -4.26 9.46
CA GLY A 54 3.94 -3.44 8.27
C GLY A 54 3.15 -2.12 8.29
N ALA A 55 2.19 -1.97 9.21
CA ALA A 55 1.34 -0.77 9.30
C ALA A 55 2.15 0.53 9.42
N LEU A 56 3.26 0.48 10.17
CA LEU A 56 4.17 1.61 10.38
C LEU A 56 5.49 1.46 9.60
N TYR A 57 5.52 0.58 8.59
CA TYR A 57 6.67 0.46 7.69
C TYR A 57 6.66 1.58 6.66
N ASN A 58 6.87 2.81 7.14
CA ASN A 58 6.83 4.03 6.33
C ASN A 58 8.14 4.81 6.43
N HIS A 59 8.28 5.85 5.61
CA HIS A 59 9.40 6.78 5.76
C HIS A 59 9.28 7.53 7.11
N PRO A 60 10.34 7.79 7.88
CA PRO A 60 10.21 8.46 9.19
C PRO A 60 9.44 9.79 9.14
N VAL A 61 9.68 10.61 8.11
CA VAL A 61 8.91 11.84 7.86
C VAL A 61 7.43 11.58 7.60
N GLU A 62 7.09 10.51 6.90
CA GLU A 62 5.72 10.13 6.63
C GLU A 62 5.01 9.69 7.92
N GLY A 63 5.62 8.80 8.71
CA GLY A 63 5.07 8.41 10.01
C GLY A 63 4.96 9.59 10.98
N PHE A 64 5.92 10.52 10.96
CA PHE A 64 5.79 11.76 11.72
C PHE A 64 4.57 12.58 11.28
N LEU A 65 4.37 12.79 9.97
CA LEU A 65 3.29 13.64 9.47
C LEU A 65 1.90 13.00 9.59
N LEU A 66 1.76 11.71 9.28
CA LEU A 66 0.49 10.99 9.34
C LEU A 66 0.13 10.56 10.76
N ASP A 67 1.05 9.92 11.48
CA ASP A 67 0.76 9.27 12.75
C ASP A 67 0.94 10.22 13.93
N THR A 68 2.02 11.01 13.96
CA THR A 68 2.34 11.87 15.12
C THR A 68 1.71 13.26 15.02
N ALA A 69 1.94 13.97 13.92
CA ALA A 69 1.46 15.33 13.74
C ALA A 69 -0.06 15.38 13.57
N GLY A 70 -0.64 14.45 12.79
CA GLY A 70 -2.09 14.37 12.61
C GLY A 70 -2.85 14.15 13.93
N THR A 71 -2.51 13.09 14.67
CA THR A 71 -3.15 12.78 15.95
C THR A 71 -2.79 13.78 17.05
N GLY A 72 -1.55 14.30 17.06
CA GLY A 72 -1.09 15.33 17.99
C GLY A 72 -1.83 16.65 17.82
N LEU A 73 -2.03 17.11 16.59
CA LEU A 73 -2.83 18.30 16.30
C LEU A 73 -4.31 18.06 16.66
N ALA A 74 -4.86 16.89 16.36
CA ALA A 74 -6.23 16.54 16.76
C ALA A 74 -6.42 16.63 18.28
N PHE A 75 -5.46 16.11 19.06
CA PHE A 75 -5.44 16.21 20.52
C PHE A 75 -5.43 17.67 21.00
N LEU A 76 -4.52 18.49 20.45
CA LEU A 76 -4.37 19.89 20.88
C LEU A 76 -5.61 20.73 20.53
N ILE A 77 -6.11 20.60 19.30
CA ILE A 77 -7.23 21.41 18.78
C ILE A 77 -8.55 21.00 19.44
N SER A 78 -8.77 19.70 19.67
CA SER A 78 -9.97 19.21 20.37
C SER A 78 -9.98 19.58 21.85
N ARG A 79 -8.84 20.04 22.41
CA ARG A 79 -8.66 20.37 23.83
C ARG A 79 -9.02 19.21 24.76
N MET A 80 -8.71 17.99 24.33
CA MET A 80 -8.89 16.78 25.13
C MET A 80 -8.03 16.82 26.40
N SER A 81 -8.53 16.22 27.47
CA SER A 81 -7.69 15.90 28.63
C SER A 81 -6.66 14.81 28.29
N SER A 82 -5.58 14.72 29.06
CA SER A 82 -4.59 13.66 28.90
C SER A 82 -5.19 12.26 28.99
N ARG A 83 -6.26 12.07 29.79
CA ARG A 83 -6.96 10.78 29.89
C ARG A 83 -7.69 10.42 28.60
N GLN A 84 -8.39 11.38 27.99
CA GLN A 84 -9.02 11.17 26.69
C GLN A 84 -7.97 10.93 25.60
N ALA A 85 -6.86 11.65 25.66
CA ALA A 85 -5.74 11.49 24.74
C ALA A 85 -5.19 10.06 24.78
N MET A 86 -4.92 9.50 25.97
CA MET A 86 -4.46 8.11 26.09
C MET A 86 -5.36 7.14 25.31
N TRP A 87 -6.67 7.20 25.53
CA TRP A 87 -7.62 6.38 24.78
C TRP A 87 -7.62 6.68 23.29
N PHE A 88 -7.60 7.95 22.89
CA PHE A 88 -7.59 8.36 21.49
C PHE A 88 -6.37 7.83 20.74
N PHE A 89 -5.17 8.04 21.28
CA PHE A 89 -3.91 7.53 20.70
C PHE A 89 -3.91 6.00 20.66
N THR A 90 -4.29 5.32 21.75
CA THR A 90 -4.36 3.86 21.77
C THR A 90 -5.33 3.32 20.71
N CYS A 91 -6.55 3.87 20.63
CA CYS A 91 -7.53 3.45 19.63
C CYS A 91 -7.06 3.75 18.20
N SER A 92 -6.40 4.88 17.98
CA SER A 92 -5.86 5.25 16.65
C SER A 92 -4.77 4.27 16.22
N THR A 93 -3.83 3.93 17.12
CA THR A 93 -2.78 2.95 16.84
C THR A 93 -3.35 1.56 16.58
N ILE A 94 -4.29 1.10 17.41
CA ILE A 94 -4.97 -0.20 17.18
C ILE A 94 -5.66 -0.17 15.81
N LYS A 95 -6.32 0.93 15.46
CA LYS A 95 -7.01 1.04 14.18
C LYS A 95 -6.05 0.98 12.99
N THR A 96 -4.94 1.70 13.05
CA THR A 96 -3.90 1.64 12.01
C THR A 96 -3.39 0.20 11.85
N ILE A 97 -3.18 -0.53 12.95
CA ILE A 97 -2.74 -1.93 12.89
C ILE A 97 -3.82 -2.84 12.31
N ASP A 98 -5.08 -2.67 12.73
CA ASP A 98 -6.23 -3.45 12.24
C ASP A 98 -6.41 -3.30 10.73
N ASP A 99 -6.31 -2.07 10.21
CA ASP A 99 -6.40 -1.78 8.77
C ASP A 99 -5.29 -2.40 7.93
N HIS A 100 -4.18 -2.81 8.55
CA HIS A 100 -3.06 -3.43 7.86
C HIS A 100 -2.89 -4.89 8.25
N CYS A 101 -3.71 -5.44 9.14
CA CYS A 101 -3.44 -6.77 9.68
C CYS A 101 -3.61 -7.88 8.63
N GLY A 102 -4.33 -7.60 7.54
CA GLY A 102 -4.64 -8.55 6.48
C GLY A 102 -5.75 -9.54 6.84
N TYR A 103 -6.40 -9.36 7.99
CA TYR A 103 -7.45 -10.24 8.49
C TYR A 103 -8.77 -9.50 8.66
N ALA A 104 -9.87 -10.18 8.35
CA ALA A 104 -11.22 -9.75 8.67
C ALA A 104 -11.81 -10.76 9.66
N PHE A 105 -11.75 -10.45 10.96
CA PHE A 105 -12.27 -11.35 11.98
C PHE A 105 -13.80 -11.23 12.11
N PRO A 106 -14.54 -12.34 12.31
CA PRO A 106 -16.01 -12.31 12.37
C PRO A 106 -16.57 -11.47 13.54
N PHE A 107 -15.77 -11.28 14.59
CA PHE A 107 -16.14 -10.53 15.79
C PHE A 107 -15.31 -9.27 16.01
N ASP A 108 -14.67 -8.73 14.96
CA ASP A 108 -13.95 -7.47 15.09
C ASP A 108 -14.90 -6.29 15.32
N PRO A 109 -14.88 -5.64 16.51
CA PRO A 109 -15.75 -4.49 16.76
C PRO A 109 -15.31 -3.25 15.98
N LEU A 110 -14.01 -3.08 15.69
CA LEU A 110 -13.50 -1.91 14.97
C LEU A 110 -13.95 -1.94 13.52
N GLN A 111 -13.85 -3.09 12.85
CA GLN A 111 -14.32 -3.24 11.47
C GLN A 111 -15.86 -3.17 11.33
N LYS A 112 -16.61 -3.28 12.43
CA LYS A 112 -18.07 -3.09 12.46
C LYS A 112 -18.48 -1.64 12.70
N VAL A 113 -17.74 -0.92 13.53
CA VAL A 113 -18.04 0.49 13.89
C VAL A 113 -17.48 1.46 12.86
N THR A 114 -16.35 1.14 12.26
CA THR A 114 -15.65 1.99 11.31
C THR A 114 -15.81 1.42 9.90
N SER A 115 -15.80 2.29 8.89
CA SER A 115 -16.04 1.85 7.51
C SER A 115 -14.76 1.56 6.73
N ASN A 116 -13.59 1.95 7.25
CA ASN A 116 -12.29 1.49 6.77
C ASN A 116 -11.92 0.18 7.47
N ASN A 117 -11.29 -0.74 6.76
CA ASN A 117 -10.88 -2.05 7.29
C ASN A 117 -9.73 -2.64 6.47
N ALA A 118 -9.22 -3.79 6.94
CA ALA A 118 -8.12 -4.52 6.30
C ALA A 118 -8.34 -4.80 4.81
N ALA A 119 -9.53 -5.23 4.40
CA ALA A 119 -9.81 -5.52 3.00
C ALA A 119 -9.86 -4.26 2.13
N TYR A 120 -10.40 -3.16 2.68
CA TYR A 120 -10.46 -1.88 1.98
C TYR A 120 -9.07 -1.29 1.73
N HIS A 121 -8.19 -1.39 2.73
CA HIS A 121 -6.81 -0.92 2.63
C HIS A 121 -5.93 -1.89 1.81
N ASP A 122 -6.15 -3.20 1.87
CA ASP A 122 -5.41 -4.16 1.04
C ASP A 122 -5.60 -3.87 -0.46
N ILE A 123 -6.83 -3.54 -0.90
CA ILE A 123 -7.10 -3.09 -2.26
C ILE A 123 -6.21 -1.91 -2.65
N HIS A 124 -6.01 -0.95 -1.75
CA HIS A 124 -5.16 0.21 -1.99
C HIS A 124 -3.69 -0.17 -2.20
N HIS A 125 -3.18 -1.15 -1.45
CA HIS A 125 -1.81 -1.66 -1.59
C HIS A 125 -1.59 -2.46 -2.88
N GLN A 126 -2.64 -2.91 -3.55
CA GLN A 126 -2.51 -3.58 -4.82
C GLN A 126 -2.05 -2.61 -5.92
N SER A 127 -1.21 -3.09 -6.84
CA SER A 127 -0.69 -2.29 -7.96
C SER A 127 -1.79 -1.66 -8.82
N TRP A 128 -2.95 -2.30 -8.90
CA TRP A 128 -4.12 -1.81 -9.63
C TRP A 128 -5.03 -0.89 -8.80
N GLY A 129 -4.92 -0.89 -7.46
CA GLY A 129 -5.74 -0.09 -6.55
C GLY A 129 -5.01 1.11 -5.92
N ILE A 130 -3.71 1.30 -6.21
CA ILE A 130 -2.84 2.35 -5.68
C ILE A 130 -3.32 3.81 -5.85
N LYS A 131 -4.30 4.06 -6.72
CA LYS A 131 -4.90 5.40 -6.92
C LYS A 131 -6.34 5.49 -6.40
N THR A 132 -6.74 4.56 -5.55
CA THR A 132 -8.08 4.47 -4.96
C THR A 132 -7.99 4.17 -3.47
N ASN A 133 -9.08 4.34 -2.72
CA ASN A 133 -9.20 3.99 -1.30
C ASN A 133 -8.15 4.70 -0.41
N PHE A 134 -8.08 6.03 -0.45
CA PHE A 134 -7.10 6.80 0.33
C PHE A 134 -7.49 7.00 1.80
N SER A 135 -8.73 6.71 2.17
CA SER A 135 -9.21 7.00 3.52
C SER A 135 -8.58 6.08 4.55
N GLN A 136 -8.02 6.71 5.58
CA GLN A 136 -7.53 6.09 6.79
C GLN A 136 -7.57 7.14 7.92
N PRO A 137 -7.66 6.75 9.20
CA PRO A 137 -7.74 5.38 9.67
C PRO A 137 -9.19 4.92 9.95
N PHE A 138 -10.18 5.78 10.17
CA PHE A 138 -11.50 5.32 10.65
C PHE A 138 -12.53 5.18 9.52
N PHE A 139 -12.88 6.26 8.83
CA PHE A 139 -14.03 6.27 7.92
C PHE A 139 -13.65 6.56 6.46
N THR A 140 -14.42 5.97 5.55
CA THR A 140 -14.22 6.02 4.09
C THR A 140 -15.10 7.07 3.40
N PHE A 141 -15.63 8.03 4.16
CA PHE A 141 -16.56 9.02 3.60
C PHE A 141 -15.86 10.00 2.65
N TRP A 142 -14.58 10.32 2.87
CA TRP A 142 -13.82 11.18 1.96
C TRP A 142 -13.65 10.53 0.59
N ASP A 143 -13.36 9.22 0.53
CA ASP A 143 -13.31 8.50 -0.75
C ASP A 143 -14.65 8.49 -1.48
N ARG A 144 -15.76 8.40 -0.74
CA ARG A 144 -17.11 8.48 -1.33
C ARG A 144 -17.41 9.88 -1.84
N LEU A 145 -17.11 10.91 -1.05
CA LEU A 145 -17.37 12.30 -1.38
C LEU A 145 -16.57 12.76 -2.60
N LEU A 146 -15.33 12.29 -2.72
CA LEU A 146 -14.39 12.73 -3.76
C LEU A 146 -14.21 11.69 -4.88
N ASN A 147 -15.05 10.66 -4.90
CA ASN A 147 -15.06 9.60 -5.91
C ASN A 147 -13.70 8.90 -6.11
N THR A 148 -12.98 8.64 -5.03
CA THR A 148 -11.69 7.91 -5.04
C THR A 148 -11.83 6.48 -4.51
N ARG A 149 -13.05 6.01 -4.23
CA ARG A 149 -13.30 4.61 -3.87
C ARG A 149 -13.11 3.67 -5.06
N TRP A 150 -12.54 2.50 -4.83
CA TRP A 150 -12.50 1.40 -5.80
C TRP A 150 -13.89 0.81 -6.05
N ASN A 151 -14.25 0.60 -7.32
CA ASN A 151 -15.56 0.07 -7.73
C ASN A 151 -15.50 -1.21 -8.60
N GLY A 152 -14.31 -1.77 -8.82
CA GLY A 152 -14.13 -2.95 -9.69
C GLY A 152 -14.28 -4.29 -8.94
N ASP A 153 -14.42 -5.38 -9.71
CA ASP A 153 -14.41 -6.74 -9.14
C ASP A 153 -13.00 -7.12 -8.66
N VAL A 154 -12.89 -7.31 -7.35
CA VAL A 154 -11.64 -7.69 -6.68
C VAL A 154 -11.34 -9.18 -6.81
N THR A 155 -12.37 -10.02 -6.85
CA THR A 155 -12.27 -11.49 -6.88
C THR A 155 -11.51 -11.95 -8.12
N LEU A 156 -11.92 -11.44 -9.29
CA LEU A 156 -11.26 -11.74 -10.56
C LEU A 156 -9.81 -11.26 -10.58
N ARG A 157 -9.49 -10.16 -9.90
CA ARG A 157 -8.11 -9.63 -9.83
C ARG A 157 -7.23 -10.51 -8.96
N TYR A 158 -7.71 -10.89 -7.78
CA TYR A 158 -6.98 -11.81 -6.90
C TYR A 158 -6.80 -13.19 -7.52
N GLU A 159 -7.83 -13.74 -8.18
CA GLU A 159 -7.73 -15.01 -8.91
C GLU A 159 -6.66 -14.97 -10.00
N ARG A 160 -6.65 -13.91 -10.82
CA ARG A 160 -5.61 -13.72 -11.85
C ARG A 160 -4.22 -13.65 -11.24
N SER A 161 -4.04 -12.91 -10.14
CA SER A 161 -2.76 -12.83 -9.43
C SER A 161 -2.33 -14.19 -8.87
N ARG A 162 -3.25 -14.97 -8.30
CA ARG A 162 -2.99 -16.31 -7.78
C ARG A 162 -2.58 -17.29 -8.89
N LEU A 163 -3.32 -17.31 -10.00
CA LEU A 163 -3.01 -18.16 -11.16
C LEU A 163 -1.66 -17.79 -11.79
N ALA A 164 -1.34 -16.51 -11.89
CA ALA A 164 -0.04 -16.05 -12.37
C ALA A 164 1.10 -16.52 -11.45
N ALA A 165 0.94 -16.38 -10.12
CA ALA A 165 1.92 -16.85 -9.15
C ALA A 165 2.12 -18.37 -9.21
N GLN A 166 1.04 -19.15 -9.34
CA GLN A 166 1.12 -20.61 -9.50
C GLN A 166 1.91 -21.00 -10.75
N ARG A 167 1.63 -20.37 -11.90
CA ARG A 167 2.36 -20.61 -13.15
C ARG A 167 3.84 -20.28 -13.04
N MET A 168 4.21 -19.23 -12.31
CA MET A 168 5.61 -18.87 -12.08
C MET A 168 6.33 -19.94 -11.24
N VAL A 169 5.69 -20.44 -10.18
CA VAL A 169 6.23 -21.52 -9.35
C VAL A 169 6.35 -22.84 -10.14
N GLU A 170 5.37 -23.17 -10.97
CA GLU A 170 5.43 -24.34 -11.85
C GLU A 170 6.55 -24.24 -12.88
N ALA A 171 6.75 -23.05 -13.47
CA ALA A 171 7.84 -22.80 -14.42
C ALA A 171 9.22 -22.90 -13.74
N GLU A 172 9.36 -22.39 -12.51
CA GLU A 172 10.58 -22.51 -11.71
C GLU A 172 10.89 -23.99 -11.40
N LYS A 173 9.90 -24.75 -10.92
CA LYS A 173 10.04 -26.20 -10.69
C LYS A 173 10.38 -26.98 -11.96
N ALA A 174 9.78 -26.61 -13.09
CA ALA A 174 10.07 -27.25 -14.37
C ALA A 174 11.52 -26.99 -14.81
N GLN A 175 12.06 -25.79 -14.57
CA GLN A 175 13.45 -25.45 -14.85
C GLN A 175 14.43 -26.19 -13.91
N GLU A 176 14.10 -26.27 -12.61
CA GLU A 176 14.89 -27.02 -11.63
C GLU A 176 14.94 -28.53 -11.95
N GLY A 177 13.82 -29.12 -12.41
CA GLY A 177 13.75 -30.53 -12.84
C GLY A 177 14.63 -30.88 -14.05
N THR A 178 15.01 -29.89 -14.87
CA THR A 178 15.94 -30.08 -16.01
C THR A 178 17.42 -29.92 -15.64
N THR A 179 17.74 -29.46 -14.43
CA THR A 179 19.15 -29.21 -14.01
C THR A 179 19.61 -30.33 -13.05
N LYS A 180 20.24 -31.38 -13.60
CA LYS A 180 20.72 -32.55 -12.81
C LYS A 180 21.82 -32.19 -11.78
N PRO A 181 21.93 -32.94 -10.67
CA PRO A 181 22.94 -32.74 -9.63
C PRO A 181 24.30 -33.34 -10.04
N GLY A 182 25.36 -32.54 -10.00
CA GLY A 182 26.72 -33.08 -10.12
C GLY A 182 27.76 -32.12 -10.67
N VAL A 183 28.26 -31.20 -9.83
CA VAL A 183 29.65 -30.73 -9.93
C VAL A 183 30.23 -30.72 -8.52
N LYS A 184 31.05 -31.72 -8.20
CA LYS A 184 31.93 -31.70 -7.03
C LYS A 184 33.08 -30.74 -7.34
N VAL A 185 33.18 -29.65 -6.59
CA VAL A 185 34.35 -28.76 -6.61
C VAL A 185 35.40 -29.37 -5.66
N PRO A 186 36.67 -29.56 -6.08
CA PRO A 186 37.71 -30.10 -5.19
C PRO A 186 38.20 -29.04 -4.20
N PRO A 187 38.82 -29.43 -3.07
CA PRO A 187 39.26 -28.50 -2.04
C PRO A 187 40.49 -27.74 -2.53
N LYS A 188 40.45 -26.42 -2.49
CA LYS A 188 41.66 -25.58 -2.60
C LYS A 188 42.07 -25.13 -1.20
N GLU A 189 43.35 -25.31 -0.97
CA GLU A 189 44.11 -25.05 0.25
C GLU A 189 43.99 -23.60 0.75
N GLU A 190 44.20 -23.48 2.05
CA GLU A 190 44.20 -22.26 2.85
C GLU A 190 45.27 -21.28 2.36
N GLU A 191 44.87 -20.04 2.06
CA GLU A 191 45.77 -18.90 2.16
C GLU A 191 45.02 -17.73 2.80
N GLU A 192 45.42 -17.47 4.03
CA GLU A 192 45.02 -16.41 4.94
C GLU A 192 45.48 -15.06 4.36
N SER A 193 44.56 -14.17 3.97
CA SER A 193 44.80 -12.71 3.89
C SER A 193 43.59 -11.97 3.32
N ASN A 194 43.17 -10.93 4.06
CA ASN A 194 42.37 -9.80 3.60
C ASN A 194 40.82 -9.88 3.65
N SER A 195 40.31 -10.15 4.85
CA SER A 195 38.94 -9.78 5.25
C SER A 195 38.79 -8.25 5.35
N ARG A 196 38.45 -7.57 4.23
CA ARG A 196 37.78 -6.23 4.24
C ARG A 196 37.16 -5.72 2.93
N SER A 197 37.03 -6.51 1.87
CA SER A 197 36.66 -5.95 0.53
C SER A 197 35.41 -6.56 -0.16
N LEU A 198 34.74 -7.58 0.40
CA LEU A 198 33.70 -8.33 -0.33
C LEU A 198 32.24 -7.96 -0.03
N LEU A 199 31.98 -6.90 0.74
CA LEU A 199 30.61 -6.37 0.94
C LEU A 199 30.23 -5.24 -0.04
N ALA A 200 31.15 -4.79 -0.90
CA ALA A 200 30.96 -3.61 -1.74
C ALA A 200 30.57 -3.88 -3.21
N LYS A 201 30.43 -5.15 -3.65
CA LYS A 201 30.27 -5.47 -5.10
C LYS A 201 28.98 -6.18 -5.51
N THR A 202 28.01 -6.40 -4.63
CA THR A 202 26.76 -7.11 -5.00
C THR A 202 25.51 -6.20 -5.07
N VAL A 203 25.62 -4.90 -4.77
CA VAL A 203 24.48 -3.96 -4.85
C VAL A 203 24.63 -3.01 -6.05
N CYS A 204 24.55 -3.54 -7.28
CA CYS A 204 24.15 -2.75 -8.45
C CYS A 204 23.85 -3.67 -9.65
N LYS A 205 22.73 -4.39 -9.61
CA LYS A 205 22.04 -4.76 -10.86
C LYS A 205 20.99 -3.67 -11.12
N LYS A 206 21.29 -2.81 -12.09
CA LYS A 206 20.41 -1.81 -12.69
C LYS A 206 18.99 -2.37 -12.85
N THR A 207 18.04 -1.86 -12.08
CA THR A 207 16.63 -1.83 -12.48
C THR A 207 16.55 -1.07 -13.80
N THR A 208 16.08 -1.77 -14.83
CA THR A 208 15.76 -1.20 -16.13
C THR A 208 14.81 -0.02 -15.97
N SER A 209 15.20 1.09 -16.59
CA SER A 209 14.47 2.34 -16.61
C SER A 209 13.03 2.15 -17.07
N PHE A 210 12.12 2.73 -16.29
CA PHE A 210 10.75 3.04 -16.66
C PHE A 210 10.75 3.83 -17.98
N SER A 211 10.39 3.16 -19.09
CA SER A 211 10.08 3.82 -20.37
C SER A 211 8.57 3.97 -20.47
N SER A 212 8.11 5.21 -20.46
CA SER A 212 6.75 5.57 -20.83
C SER A 212 6.56 5.29 -22.32
N GLN A 213 5.84 4.22 -22.67
CA GLN A 213 5.31 4.07 -24.02
C GLN A 213 4.14 5.06 -24.18
N THR A 214 4.47 6.22 -24.73
CA THR A 214 3.52 7.05 -25.47
C THR A 214 3.43 6.47 -26.88
N GLU A 215 2.30 5.85 -27.22
CA GLU A 215 1.94 5.45 -28.58
C GLU A 215 1.81 6.70 -29.47
N PRO A 216 2.50 6.79 -30.63
CA PRO A 216 2.17 7.77 -31.64
C PRO A 216 1.14 7.18 -32.60
N TYR A 217 -0.08 7.71 -32.58
CA TYR A 217 -1.06 7.51 -33.64
C TYR A 217 -0.46 7.97 -34.99
N LYS A 218 -0.07 7.01 -35.83
CA LYS A 218 0.13 7.23 -37.27
C LYS A 218 -0.96 6.48 -38.02
N GLY A 219 -1.90 7.24 -38.56
CA GLY A 219 -2.93 6.74 -39.45
C GLY A 219 -2.33 6.16 -40.73
N ALA A 220 -2.58 4.88 -40.97
CA ALA A 220 -2.46 4.27 -42.28
C ALA A 220 -3.86 4.26 -42.90
N SER A 221 -4.17 5.33 -43.64
CA SER A 221 -5.30 5.33 -44.57
C SER A 221 -4.82 4.84 -45.94
N HIS A 222 -5.72 4.17 -46.66
CA HIS A 222 -5.69 3.90 -48.10
C HIS A 222 -4.86 2.72 -48.62
N ARG A 223 -5.54 1.59 -48.85
CA ARG A 223 -5.54 0.85 -50.13
C ARG A 223 -6.56 -0.30 -50.06
N ILE A 224 -7.80 -0.03 -50.43
CA ILE A 224 -8.76 -1.08 -50.83
C ILE A 224 -8.60 -1.26 -52.33
N ASN A 225 -8.08 -2.42 -52.74
CA ASN A 225 -8.07 -2.85 -54.13
C ASN A 225 -9.51 -3.10 -54.58
N SER A 226 -9.96 -2.32 -55.56
CA SER A 226 -11.14 -2.59 -56.36
C SER A 226 -10.72 -3.36 -57.61
N SER A 227 -10.87 -4.68 -57.57
CA SER A 227 -11.03 -5.49 -58.78
C SER A 227 -11.70 -6.81 -58.41
N ILE A 228 -12.96 -6.95 -58.81
CA ILE A 228 -13.50 -8.10 -59.54
C ILE A 228 -14.95 -7.73 -59.90
N ARG A 229 -15.08 -7.38 -61.17
CA ARG A 229 -16.32 -7.36 -61.93
C ARG A 229 -16.44 -8.76 -62.54
N GLN A 230 -17.52 -9.51 -62.29
CA GLN A 230 -18.11 -10.41 -63.28
C GLN A 230 -19.45 -11.01 -62.83
N LYS A 231 -20.43 -10.79 -63.72
CA LYS A 231 -21.77 -11.37 -63.89
C LYS A 231 -22.89 -10.82 -63.02
#